data_AF-A0A061E4K6-F1
#
_entry.id   AF-A0A061E4K6-F1
#
_cell.length_a   1.000
_cell.length_b   1.000
_cell.length_c   1.000
_cell.angle_alpha   90.00
_cell.angle_beta   90.00
_cell.angle_gamma   90.00
#
_symmetry.space_group_name_H-M   'P 1'
#
loop_
_entity.id
_entity.type
_entity.pdbx_description
1 polymer ?
#
loop_
_entity_poly.entity_id
_entity_poly.type
_entity_poly.pdbx_seq_one_letter_code
_entity_poly.pdbx_strand_id
1 'polypeptide(L)'
;MIFSEAAGWMIDANLADVLAIWEAMILFASSFWTASCGVIIESDSKNAVTWVSKPDTAPWRLRNIVLLIRHLMEKMGRWQVKHILRSDDEVAVRLVKQGVLRCTDLLQVFP
;
A
#
# COMPACT_ATOMS: atom_id res chain seq x y z
N MET A 1 13.65 -5.99 -0.12
CA MET A 1 12.87 -6.70 0.91
C MET A 1 11.42 -6.53 0.51
N ILE A 2 10.63 -7.60 0.33
CA ILE A 2 9.23 -7.54 -0.14
C ILE A 2 8.40 -8.55 0.66
N PHE A 3 7.18 -8.16 1.09
CA PHE A 3 6.28 -8.89 1.99
C PHE A 3 4.82 -8.79 1.48
N SER A 4 4.05 -9.88 1.61
CA SER A 4 2.59 -9.92 1.47
C SER A 4 2.04 -11.12 2.27
N GLU A 5 0.92 -10.92 2.98
CA GLU A 5 0.26 -11.93 3.81
C GLU A 5 -1.12 -12.31 3.21
N ALA A 6 -1.36 -13.60 3.04
CA ALA A 6 -2.62 -14.12 2.49
C ALA A 6 -3.75 -14.06 3.54
N ALA A 7 -4.64 -13.09 3.36
CA ALA A 7 -5.80 -12.87 4.20
C ALA A 7 -6.93 -13.88 3.91
N GLY A 8 -7.07 -14.88 4.79
CA GLY A 8 -8.13 -15.90 4.71
C GLY A 8 -9.55 -15.31 4.85
N TRP A 9 -10.37 -15.54 3.83
CA TRP A 9 -11.85 -15.58 3.70
C TRP A 9 -12.80 -14.67 4.53
N MET A 10 -12.33 -13.77 5.39
CA MET A 10 -13.21 -12.83 6.11
C MET A 10 -12.52 -11.50 6.47
N ILE A 11 -11.42 -11.19 5.78
CA ILE A 11 -10.78 -9.88 5.82
C ILE A 11 -11.37 -9.10 4.64
N ASP A 12 -12.09 -8.02 4.97
CA ASP A 12 -12.65 -7.07 4.02
C ASP A 12 -11.54 -6.68 3.01
N ALA A 13 -11.81 -6.77 1.70
CA ALA A 13 -10.84 -6.41 0.67
C ALA A 13 -10.23 -5.02 0.92
N ASN A 14 -11.03 -4.10 1.48
CA ASN A 14 -10.55 -2.77 1.86
C ASN A 14 -9.54 -2.80 3.03
N LEU A 15 -9.68 -3.73 3.97
CA LEU A 15 -8.69 -3.94 5.04
C LEU A 15 -7.40 -4.50 4.45
N ALA A 16 -7.48 -5.46 3.53
CA ALA A 16 -6.30 -5.98 2.84
C ALA A 16 -5.56 -4.87 2.09
N ASP A 17 -6.29 -4.00 1.38
CA ASP A 17 -5.70 -2.85 0.67
C ASP A 17 -5.03 -1.85 1.61
N VAL A 18 -5.66 -1.53 2.75
CA VAL A 18 -5.09 -0.64 3.76
C VAL A 18 -3.82 -1.25 4.39
N LEU A 19 -3.82 -2.56 4.64
CA LEU A 19 -2.65 -3.28 5.15
C LEU A 19 -1.54 -3.35 4.10
N ALA A 20 -1.85 -3.50 2.81
CA ALA A 20 -0.84 -3.45 1.75
C ALA A 20 -0.13 -2.09 1.71
N ILE A 21 -0.86 -0.98 1.89
CA ILE A 21 -0.25 0.35 2.01
C ILE A 21 0.64 0.44 3.26
N TRP A 22 0.19 -0.11 4.40
CA TRP A 22 1.00 -0.16 5.63
C TRP A 22 2.31 -0.94 5.43
N GLU A 23 2.25 -2.12 4.82
CA GLU A 23 3.43 -2.94 4.55
C GLU A 23 4.43 -2.26 3.61
N ALA A 24 3.93 -1.65 2.53
CA ALA A 24 4.76 -0.85 1.63
C ALA A 24 5.46 0.30 2.37
N MET A 25 4.75 0.93 3.33
CA MET A 25 5.31 1.98 4.18
C MET A 25 6.40 1.46 5.11
N ILE A 26 6.19 0.33 5.81
CA ILE A 26 7.19 -0.25 6.71
C ILE A 26 8.45 -0.69 5.95
N LEU A 27 8.26 -1.22 4.76
CA LEU A 27 9.34 -1.61 3.87
C LEU A 27 10.17 -0.41 3.41
N PHE A 28 9.50 0.67 3.01
CA PHE A 28 10.18 1.93 2.70
C PHE A 28 10.90 2.47 3.94
N ALA A 29 10.23 2.53 5.09
CA ALA A 29 10.78 2.98 6.37
C ALA A 29 12.10 2.28 6.76
N SER A 30 12.16 0.99 6.45
CA SER A 30 13.30 0.12 6.78
C SER A 30 14.41 0.19 5.72
N SER A 31 14.21 0.95 4.64
CA SER A 31 15.17 1.10 3.54
C SER A 31 16.05 2.34 3.70
N PHE A 32 17.24 2.30 3.08
CA PHE A 32 18.16 3.43 3.00
C PHE A 32 17.58 4.63 2.23
N TRP A 33 16.51 4.43 1.44
CA TRP A 33 15.92 5.47 0.60
C TRP A 33 15.16 6.54 1.39
N THR A 34 14.77 6.25 2.63
CA THR A 34 14.12 7.20 3.53
C THR A 34 14.94 8.46 3.79
N ALA A 35 16.27 8.37 3.69
CA ALA A 35 17.17 9.50 3.94
C ALA A 35 17.27 10.47 2.75
N SER A 36 17.00 10.02 1.52
CA SER A 36 17.30 10.76 0.29
C SER A 36 16.14 10.92 -0.69
N CYS A 37 15.11 10.08 -0.59
CA CYS A 37 14.04 9.99 -1.57
C CYS A 37 12.66 10.14 -0.92
N GLY A 38 11.68 10.57 -1.71
CA GLY A 38 10.27 10.46 -1.33
C GLY A 38 9.67 9.14 -1.80
N VAL A 39 8.50 8.77 -1.27
CA VAL A 39 7.77 7.56 -1.67
C VAL A 39 6.48 7.89 -2.40
N ILE A 40 6.22 7.18 -3.50
CA ILE A 40 4.92 7.18 -4.19
C ILE A 40 4.35 5.77 -4.04
N ILE A 41 3.22 5.64 -3.36
CA ILE A 41 2.49 4.38 -3.20
C ILE A 41 1.32 4.39 -4.17
N GLU A 42 1.26 3.37 -5.01
CA GLU A 42 0.23 3.19 -6.01
C GLU A 42 -0.71 2.08 -5.56
N SER A 43 -2.01 2.35 -5.55
CA SER A 43 -3.03 1.38 -5.17
C SER A 43 -4.21 1.48 -6.14
N ASP A 44 -4.78 0.33 -6.50
CA ASP A 44 -6.02 0.25 -7.29
C ASP A 44 -7.29 0.38 -6.44
N SER A 45 -7.14 0.46 -5.11
CA SER A 45 -8.23 0.65 -4.16
C SER A 45 -8.51 2.12 -3.88
N LYS A 46 -9.57 2.66 -4.52
CA LYS A 46 -10.03 4.04 -4.27
C LYS A 46 -10.30 4.30 -2.78
N ASN A 47 -10.84 3.30 -2.08
CA ASN A 47 -11.16 3.41 -0.66
C ASN A 47 -9.90 3.58 0.17
N ALA A 48 -8.91 2.68 0.00
CA ALA A 48 -7.66 2.76 0.75
C ALA A 48 -6.91 4.07 0.48
N VAL A 49 -6.81 4.50 -0.79
CA VAL A 49 -6.22 5.79 -1.16
C VAL A 49 -6.95 6.96 -0.50
N THR A 50 -8.28 6.95 -0.55
CA THR A 50 -9.12 8.01 0.03
C THR A 50 -8.95 8.09 1.53
N TRP A 51 -8.95 6.96 2.23
CA TRP A 51 -8.85 6.91 3.69
C TRP A 51 -7.47 7.37 4.18
N VAL A 52 -6.38 6.92 3.55
CA VAL A 52 -5.04 7.39 3.91
C VAL A 52 -4.89 8.90 3.66
N SER A 53 -5.49 9.41 2.57
CA SER A 53 -5.51 10.84 2.23
C SER A 53 -6.47 11.67 3.09
N LYS A 54 -7.51 11.05 3.65
CA LYS A 54 -8.55 11.68 4.49
C LYS A 54 -9.01 10.71 5.58
N PRO A 55 -8.26 10.55 6.69
CA PRO A 55 -8.55 9.55 7.72
C PRO A 55 -9.93 9.66 8.35
N ASP A 56 -10.52 10.86 8.36
CA ASP A 56 -11.87 11.09 8.89
C ASP A 56 -12.99 10.45 8.05
N THR A 57 -12.68 10.05 6.81
CA THR A 57 -13.61 9.32 5.94
C THR A 57 -13.50 7.80 6.10
N ALA A 58 -12.54 7.31 6.89
CA ALA A 58 -12.35 5.90 7.13
C ALA A 58 -13.44 5.34 8.07
N PRO A 59 -13.92 4.10 7.84
CA PRO A 59 -14.75 3.40 8.81
C PRO A 59 -14.07 3.36 10.18
N TRP A 60 -14.85 3.51 11.25
CA TRP A 60 -14.32 3.56 12.63
C TRP A 60 -13.41 2.37 12.98
N ARG A 61 -13.69 1.18 12.41
CA ARG A 61 -12.90 -0.05 12.59
C ARG A 61 -11.49 0.05 12.00
N LEU A 62 -11.31 0.80 10.91
CA LEU A 62 -10.04 0.96 10.20
C LEU A 62 -9.33 2.27 10.57
N ARG A 63 -10.04 3.19 11.20
CA ARG A 63 -9.55 4.55 11.51
C ARG A 63 -8.25 4.54 12.30
N ASN A 64 -8.09 3.63 13.27
CA ASN A 64 -6.84 3.53 14.03
C ASN A 64 -5.65 3.16 13.14
N ILE A 65 -5.80 2.18 12.25
CA ILE A 65 -4.73 1.76 11.32
C ILE A 65 -4.42 2.89 10.34
N VAL A 66 -5.45 3.53 9.78
CA VAL A 66 -5.29 4.65 8.85
C VAL A 66 -4.58 5.84 9.49
N LEU A 67 -4.88 6.16 10.75
CA LEU A 67 -4.19 7.22 11.50
C LEU A 67 -2.72 6.86 11.79
N LEU A 68 -2.43 5.60 12.10
CA LEU A 68 -1.05 5.13 12.28
C LEU A 68 -0.25 5.22 10.96
N ILE A 69 -0.83 4.78 9.84
CA ILE A 69 -0.24 4.94 8.51
C ILE A 69 0.10 6.41 8.28
N ARG A 70 -0.88 7.32 8.46
CA ARG A 70 -0.66 8.76 8.25
C ARG A 70 0.45 9.32 9.13
N HIS A 71 0.43 9.02 10.43
CA HIS A 71 1.43 9.52 11.36
C HIS A 71 2.85 9.06 10.99
N LEU A 72 2.97 7.81 10.53
CA LEU A 72 4.23 7.25 10.05
C LEU A 72 4.70 7.96 8.78
N MET A 73 3.79 8.19 7.83
CA MET A 73 4.08 8.91 6.58
C MET A 73 4.55 10.34 6.82
N GLU A 74 3.89 11.07 7.72
CA GLU A 74 4.27 12.44 8.09
C GLU A 74 5.69 12.52 8.68
N LYS A 75 6.15 11.48 9.40
CA LYS A 75 7.53 11.41 9.90
C LYS A 75 8.58 11.17 8.81
N MET A 76 8.22 10.51 7.71
CA MET A 76 9.13 10.19 6.61
C MET A 76 9.28 11.34 5.60
N GLY A 77 8.56 12.43 5.79
CA GLY A 77 8.67 13.62 4.95
C GLY A 77 7.88 13.50 3.65
N ARG A 78 8.56 13.35 2.51
CA ARG A 78 7.91 13.43 1.19
C ARG A 78 7.24 12.10 0.84
N TRP A 79 5.91 12.10 0.81
CA TRP A 79 5.14 10.94 0.41
C TRP A 79 3.95 11.33 -0.47
N GLN A 80 3.50 10.38 -1.28
CA GLN A 80 2.28 10.50 -2.07
C GLN A 80 1.60 9.13 -2.18
N VAL A 81 0.27 9.11 -2.11
CA VAL A 81 -0.53 7.93 -2.45
C VAL A 81 -1.36 8.26 -3.67
N LYS A 82 -1.29 7.42 -4.70
CA LYS A 82 -2.03 7.60 -5.95
C LYS A 82 -2.96 6.42 -6.19
N HIS A 83 -4.18 6.76 -6.61
CA HIS A 83 -5.07 5.77 -7.18
C HIS A 83 -4.68 5.55 -8.64
N ILE A 84 -4.41 4.30 -9.01
CA ILE A 84 -4.20 3.91 -10.40
C ILE A 84 -5.26 2.89 -10.76
N LEU A 85 -5.95 3.14 -11.87
CA LEU A 85 -6.81 2.13 -12.46
C LEU A 85 -5.90 1.00 -12.90
N ARG A 86 -6.25 -0.24 -12.55
CA ARG A 86 -5.62 -1.43 -13.10
C ARG A 86 -5.81 -1.40 -14.62
N SER A 87 -4.89 -0.76 -15.34
CA SER A 87 -4.74 -0.90 -16.78
C SER A 87 -4.57 -2.38 -17.07
N ASP A 88 -4.87 -2.80 -18.30
CA ASP A 88 -4.40 -4.08 -18.85
C ASP A 88 -2.86 -4.07 -18.98
N ASP A 89 -2.14 -3.62 -17.94
CA ASP A 89 -0.75 -3.95 -17.75
C ASP A 89 -0.71 -5.45 -17.57
N GLU A 90 -0.54 -6.11 -18.70
CA GLU A 90 -0.44 -7.55 -18.81
C GLU A 90 0.62 -8.05 -17.83
N VAL A 91 1.66 -7.26 -17.56
CA VAL A 91 2.67 -7.52 -16.53
C VAL A 91 2.08 -7.44 -15.12
N ALA A 92 1.45 -6.34 -14.69
CA ALA A 92 0.85 -6.23 -13.34
C ALA A 92 -0.30 -7.24 -13.11
N VAL A 93 -1.13 -7.47 -14.13
CA VAL A 93 -2.22 -8.46 -14.11
C VAL A 93 -1.67 -9.89 -14.13
N ARG A 94 -0.64 -10.19 -14.92
CA ARG A 94 0.06 -11.49 -14.87
C ARG A 94 0.78 -11.69 -13.54
N LEU A 95 1.30 -10.63 -12.93
CA LEU A 95 1.97 -10.67 -11.63
C LEU A 95 0.98 -10.85 -10.48
N VAL A 96 -0.19 -10.21 -10.50
CA VAL A 96 -1.27 -10.48 -9.53
C VAL A 96 -1.84 -11.89 -9.72
N LYS A 97 -2.05 -12.33 -10.97
CA LYS A 97 -2.48 -13.71 -11.28
C LYS A 97 -1.40 -14.75 -10.96
N GLN A 98 -0.12 -14.41 -11.09
CA GLN A 98 1.00 -15.23 -10.63
C GLN A 98 1.13 -15.21 -9.11
N GLY A 99 0.87 -14.09 -8.42
CA GLY A 99 0.87 -13.97 -6.97
C GLY A 99 -0.23 -14.80 -6.30
N VAL A 100 -1.41 -14.87 -6.94
CA VAL A 100 -2.50 -15.81 -6.58
C VAL A 100 -2.07 -17.29 -6.70
N LEU A 101 -0.98 -17.59 -7.43
CA LEU A 101 -0.46 -18.95 -7.66
C LEU A 101 0.99 -19.17 -7.18
N ARG A 102 1.71 -18.14 -6.74
CA ARG A 102 3.15 -18.18 -6.41
C ARG A 102 3.50 -17.11 -5.38
N CYS A 103 4.19 -17.59 -4.35
CA CYS A 103 4.54 -16.92 -3.11
C CYS A 103 5.71 -15.91 -3.28
N THR A 104 5.60 -14.83 -4.08
CA THR A 104 6.62 -13.75 -4.12
C THR A 104 6.19 -12.49 -4.91
N ASP A 105 6.38 -11.29 -4.32
CA ASP A 105 5.89 -9.99 -4.83
C ASP A 105 6.99 -8.98 -5.25
N LEU A 106 6.64 -7.89 -5.98
CA LEU A 106 7.55 -6.91 -6.62
C LEU A 106 7.14 -5.43 -6.40
N LEU A 107 8.13 -4.51 -6.26
CA LEU A 107 8.00 -3.04 -6.12
C LEU A 107 8.95 -2.30 -7.08
N GLN A 108 8.53 -1.14 -7.62
CA GLN A 108 9.34 -0.23 -8.45
C GLN A 108 9.62 1.10 -7.74
N VAL A 109 10.86 1.59 -7.83
CA VAL A 109 11.32 2.86 -7.26
C VAL A 109 11.94 3.72 -8.36
N PHE A 110 11.62 5.02 -8.36
CA PHE A 110 12.17 6.00 -9.29
C PHE A 110 13.10 6.99 -8.56
N PRO A 111 14.14 7.50 -9.25
CA PRO A 111 15.08 8.48 -8.70
C PRO A 111 14.45 9.85 -8.46
#